data_AF-A0A2E0QEW9-F1
#
_entry.id   AF-A0A2E0QEW9-F1
#
_cell.length_a   1.000
_cell.length_b   1.000
_cell.length_c   1.000
_cell.angle_alpha   90.00
_cell.angle_beta   90.00
_cell.angle_gamma   90.00
#
_symmetry.space_group_name_H-M   'P 1'
#
loop_
_entity.id
_entity.type
_entity.pdbx_description
1 polymer ?
#
loop_
_entity_poly.entity_id
_entity_poly.type
_entity_poly.pdbx_seq_one_letter_code
_entity_poly.pdbx_strand_id
1 'polypeptide(L)'
;MLLSNRLEQHEGGDLISEQVTTEEIQGVARELQVVRNQIQTLSSQVSEYGITVEALEKQNPERSVFRSFGNLLLEVDDRDSLVTDLTEAKITLEDHLKRLMEKEEGVRDQYERLVEAFERE
;
A
#
# COMPACT_ATOMS: atom_id res chain seq x y z
N MET A 1 -33.35 65.81 13.23
CA MET A 1 -32.06 65.25 13.68
C MET A 1 -31.94 63.84 13.15
N LEU A 2 -30.86 63.59 12.38
CA LEU A 2 -30.15 62.33 12.08
C LEU A 2 -30.98 61.16 11.47
N LEU A 3 -30.87 60.80 10.18
CA LEU A 3 -29.78 60.09 9.46
C LEU A 3 -29.31 58.84 10.25
N SER A 4 -29.33 57.58 9.79
CA SER A 4 -29.16 57.06 8.44
C SER A 4 -29.71 55.63 8.23
N ASN A 5 -30.08 55.40 6.97
CA ASN A 5 -30.14 54.17 6.18
C ASN A 5 -28.84 53.31 6.27
N ARG A 6 -28.92 51.96 6.22
CA ARG A 6 -28.25 51.10 5.21
C ARG A 6 -28.28 49.59 5.56
N LEU A 7 -28.84 48.81 4.63
CA LEU A 7 -28.63 47.37 4.42
C LEU A 7 -27.20 47.11 3.93
N GLU A 8 -26.41 46.29 4.62
CA GLU A 8 -25.32 45.45 4.08
C GLU A 8 -25.32 44.17 4.95
N GLN A 9 -25.94 43.08 4.49
CA GLN A 9 -25.23 41.94 3.92
C GLN A 9 -23.87 41.69 4.57
N HIS A 10 -23.82 40.72 5.49
CA HIS A 10 -22.62 39.91 5.67
C HIS A 10 -23.04 38.46 5.55
N GLU A 11 -22.84 37.93 4.34
CA GLU A 11 -22.54 36.54 4.10
C GLU A 11 -21.37 36.16 5.02
N GLY A 12 -21.67 35.52 6.14
CA GLY A 12 -20.68 34.77 6.91
C GLY A 12 -20.42 33.48 6.15
N GLY A 13 -19.62 33.58 5.09
CA GLY A 13 -19.02 32.41 4.48
C GLY A 13 -18.38 31.57 5.57
N ASP A 14 -18.69 30.28 5.56
CA ASP A 14 -18.06 29.26 6.37
C ASP A 14 -16.57 29.27 5.99
N LEU A 15 -15.80 30.12 6.69
CA LEU A 15 -14.34 30.09 6.68
C LEU A 15 -13.99 28.80 7.43
N ILE A 16 -14.03 27.68 6.71
CA ILE A 16 -13.32 26.47 7.10
C ILE A 16 -11.90 26.95 7.35
N SER A 17 -11.49 26.95 8.62
CA SER A 17 -10.16 27.32 9.03
C SER A 17 -9.18 26.52 8.18
N GLU A 18 -8.36 27.20 7.38
CA GLU A 18 -7.25 26.65 6.61
C GLU A 18 -6.07 26.32 7.55
N GLN A 19 -6.38 25.87 8.77
CA GLN A 19 -5.41 25.48 9.79
C GLN A 19 -5.30 23.98 9.81
N VAL A 20 -4.08 23.47 9.73
CA VAL A 20 -3.84 22.04 9.78
C VAL A 20 -4.17 21.54 11.18
N THR A 21 -5.01 20.53 11.27
CA THR A 21 -5.37 19.94 12.57
C THR A 21 -4.46 18.77 12.92
N THR A 22 -4.22 18.58 14.21
CA THR A 22 -3.55 17.37 14.73
C THR A 22 -4.28 16.09 14.29
N GLU A 23 -5.59 16.15 14.13
CA GLU A 23 -6.44 15.03 13.71
C GLU A 23 -6.13 14.60 12.26
N GLU A 24 -5.91 15.56 11.36
CA GLU A 24 -5.50 15.30 9.97
C GLU A 24 -4.11 14.66 9.92
N ILE A 25 -3.13 15.20 10.66
CA ILE A 25 -1.78 14.63 10.75
C ILE A 25 -1.83 13.18 11.26
N GLN A 26 -2.59 12.94 12.33
CA GLN A 26 -2.77 11.59 12.86
C GLN A 26 -3.49 10.66 11.89
N GLY A 27 -4.42 11.18 11.09
CA GLY A 27 -5.09 10.44 10.01
C GLY A 27 -4.10 9.93 8.99
N VAL A 28 -3.28 10.82 8.43
CA VAL A 28 -2.27 10.46 7.42
C VAL A 28 -1.20 9.55 8.01
N ALA A 29 -0.79 9.76 9.27
CA ALA A 29 0.16 8.86 9.95
C ALA A 29 -0.38 7.42 10.07
N ARG A 30 -1.67 7.25 10.38
CA ARG A 30 -2.31 5.93 10.43
C ARG A 30 -2.36 5.29 9.05
N GLU A 31 -2.69 6.05 8.00
CA GLU A 31 -2.66 5.54 6.63
C GLU A 31 -1.26 5.09 6.23
N LEU A 32 -0.24 5.90 6.54
CA LEU A 32 1.16 5.58 6.25
C LEU A 32 1.58 4.27 6.91
N GLN A 33 1.19 4.04 8.17
CA GLN A 33 1.47 2.80 8.87
C GLN A 33 0.78 1.60 8.23
N VAL A 34 -0.47 1.75 7.78
CA VAL A 34 -1.21 0.68 7.10
C VAL A 34 -0.53 0.30 5.79
N VAL A 35 -0.16 1.28 4.96
CA VAL A 35 0.51 1.05 3.68
C VAL A 35 1.87 0.36 3.89
N ARG A 36 2.66 0.80 4.88
CA ARG A 36 3.94 0.15 5.22
C ARG A 36 3.79 -1.30 5.66
N ASN A 37 2.76 -1.61 6.47
CA ASN A 37 2.47 -2.99 6.86
C ASN A 37 2.13 -3.84 5.63
N GLN A 38 1.33 -3.32 4.69
CA GLN A 38 1.02 -4.02 3.45
C GLN A 38 2.27 -4.26 2.58
N ILE A 39 3.14 -3.25 2.44
CA ILE A 39 4.43 -3.37 1.73
C ILE A 39 5.26 -4.50 2.35
N GLN A 40 5.37 -4.56 3.68
CA GLN A 40 6.14 -5.60 4.36
C GLN A 40 5.57 -6.99 4.08
N THR A 41 4.25 -7.17 4.17
CA THR A 41 3.59 -8.46 3.88
C THR A 41 3.82 -8.89 2.43
N LEU A 42 3.63 -8.00 1.46
CA LEU A 42 3.82 -8.34 0.05
C LEU A 42 5.28 -8.61 -0.29
N SER A 43 6.22 -7.84 0.27
CA SER A 43 7.66 -8.07 0.07
C SER A 43 8.08 -9.44 0.57
N SER A 44 7.58 -9.86 1.73
CA SER A 44 7.81 -11.22 2.26
C SER A 44 7.25 -12.29 1.33
N GLN A 45 6.03 -12.11 0.83
CA GLN A 45 5.44 -13.06 -0.13
C GLN A 45 6.24 -13.14 -1.43
N VAL A 46 6.61 -12.01 -2.04
CA VAL A 46 7.44 -11.97 -3.26
C VAL A 46 8.76 -12.73 -3.05
N SER A 47 9.40 -12.53 -1.89
CA SER A 47 10.63 -13.24 -1.52
C SER A 47 10.40 -14.75 -1.40
N GLU A 48 9.34 -15.18 -0.72
CA GLU A 48 8.97 -16.59 -0.56
C GLU A 48 8.69 -17.28 -1.90
N TYR A 49 7.95 -16.62 -2.81
CA TYR A 49 7.75 -17.13 -4.17
C TYR A 49 9.08 -17.23 -4.93
N GLY A 50 9.96 -16.22 -4.82
CA GLY A 50 11.28 -16.25 -5.45
C GLY A 50 12.14 -17.44 -4.99
N ILE A 51 12.19 -17.68 -3.67
CA ILE A 51 12.92 -18.82 -3.09
C ILE A 51 12.29 -20.14 -3.55
N THR A 52 10.96 -20.22 -3.63
CA THR A 52 10.25 -21.44 -4.04
C THR A 52 10.52 -21.78 -5.50
N VAL A 53 10.47 -20.78 -6.39
CA VAL A 53 10.81 -20.95 -7.82
C VAL A 53 12.27 -21.40 -7.97
N GLU A 54 13.20 -20.71 -7.30
CA GLU A 54 14.62 -21.06 -7.35
C GLU A 54 14.89 -22.50 -6.86
N ALA A 55 14.22 -22.91 -5.78
CA ALA A 55 14.34 -24.26 -5.25
C ALA A 55 13.78 -25.31 -6.22
N LEU A 56 12.64 -25.03 -6.87
CA LEU A 56 12.01 -25.91 -7.83
C LEU A 56 12.87 -26.09 -9.09
N GLU A 57 13.43 -25.00 -9.62
CA GLU A 57 14.31 -25.01 -10.80
C GLU A 57 15.62 -25.77 -10.55
N LYS A 58 16.14 -25.72 -9.32
CA LYS A 58 17.38 -26.41 -8.93
C LYS A 58 17.17 -27.85 -8.48
N GLN A 59 15.93 -28.28 -8.29
CA GLN A 59 15.64 -29.64 -7.83
C GLN A 59 16.02 -30.68 -8.88
N ASN A 60 16.50 -31.84 -8.43
CA ASN A 60 16.77 -32.97 -9.32
C ASN A 60 15.47 -33.36 -10.08
N PRO A 61 15.48 -33.42 -11.43
CA PRO A 61 14.30 -33.75 -12.23
C PRO A 61 13.74 -35.15 -11.91
N GLU A 62 14.58 -36.10 -11.48
CA GLU A 62 14.16 -37.47 -11.13
C GLU A 62 13.42 -37.58 -9.79
N ARG A 63 13.36 -36.50 -9.00
CA ARG A 63 12.66 -36.50 -7.69
C ARG A 63 11.31 -35.82 -7.79
N SER A 64 10.23 -36.53 -7.46
CA SER A 64 8.87 -36.00 -7.42
C SER A 64 8.76 -34.68 -6.64
N VAL A 65 7.91 -33.79 -7.16
CA VAL A 65 7.51 -32.52 -6.54
C VAL A 65 6.06 -32.65 -6.10
N PHE A 66 5.73 -32.12 -4.94
CA PHE A 66 4.37 -32.16 -4.41
C PHE A 66 3.90 -30.74 -4.07
N ARG A 67 2.65 -30.43 -4.42
CA ARG A 67 1.98 -29.20 -3.99
C ARG A 67 0.98 -29.51 -2.88
N SER A 68 0.86 -28.59 -1.93
CA SER A 68 -0.19 -28.65 -0.92
C SER A 68 -1.53 -28.25 -1.53
N PHE A 69 -2.58 -29.02 -1.23
CA PHE A 69 -3.97 -28.71 -1.55
C PHE A 69 -4.85 -29.09 -0.36
N GLY A 70 -5.17 -28.12 0.50
CA GLY A 70 -5.86 -28.37 1.75
C GLY A 70 -5.04 -29.25 2.69
N ASN A 71 -5.54 -30.45 2.99
CA ASN A 71 -4.86 -31.46 3.79
C ASN A 71 -4.17 -32.56 2.96
N LEU A 72 -4.11 -32.39 1.63
CA LEU A 72 -3.49 -33.34 0.71
C LEU A 72 -2.19 -32.79 0.13
N LEU A 73 -1.30 -33.71 -0.24
CA LEU A 73 -0.15 -33.46 -1.10
C LEU A 73 -0.41 -34.12 -2.44
N LEU A 74 -0.45 -33.32 -3.50
CA LEU A 74 -0.65 -33.79 -4.88
C LEU A 74 0.68 -33.75 -5.61
N GLU A 75 1.05 -34.85 -6.25
CA GLU A 75 2.22 -34.90 -7.11
C GLU A 75 2.02 -33.96 -8.31
N VAL A 76 3.10 -33.29 -8.71
CA VAL A 76 3.11 -32.33 -9.81
C VAL A 76 3.67 -33.02 -11.04
N ASP A 77 2.78 -33.34 -11.97
CA ASP A 77 3.13 -34.01 -13.23
C ASP A 77 3.90 -33.08 -14.18
N ASP A 78 3.51 -31.80 -14.23
CA ASP A 78 4.13 -30.78 -15.07
C ASP A 78 4.80 -29.70 -14.20
N ARG A 79 6.13 -29.82 -14.06
CA ARG A 79 6.91 -28.86 -13.26
C ARG A 79 7.12 -27.54 -13.97
N ASP A 80 7.19 -27.54 -15.30
CA ASP A 80 7.42 -26.32 -16.07
C ASP A 80 6.18 -25.42 -16.00
N SER A 81 4.98 -26.01 -16.06
CA SER A 81 3.73 -25.31 -15.79
C SER A 81 3.70 -24.77 -14.36
N LEU A 82 4.14 -25.54 -13.35
CA LEU A 82 4.18 -25.05 -11.97
C LEU A 82 5.14 -23.87 -11.79
N VAL A 83 6.34 -23.93 -12.39
CA VAL A 83 7.31 -22.81 -12.37
C VAL A 83 6.70 -21.57 -13.01
N THR A 84 6.01 -21.74 -14.14
CA THR A 84 5.34 -20.65 -14.85
C THR A 84 4.26 -20.01 -13.97
N ASP A 85 3.36 -20.80 -13.39
CA ASP A 85 2.29 -20.34 -12.51
C ASP A 85 2.83 -19.57 -11.30
N LEU A 86 3.87 -20.10 -10.64
CA LEU A 86 4.50 -19.46 -9.48
C LEU A 86 5.20 -18.15 -9.86
N THR A 87 5.81 -18.10 -11.04
CA THR A 87 6.49 -16.91 -11.55
C THR A 87 5.50 -15.82 -11.92
N GLU A 88 4.39 -16.16 -12.58
CA GLU A 88 3.31 -15.22 -12.90
C GLU A 88 2.64 -14.66 -11.64
N ALA A 89 2.42 -15.52 -10.64
CA ALA A 89 1.93 -15.08 -9.32
C ALA A 89 2.91 -14.10 -8.66
N LYS A 90 4.22 -14.40 -8.69
CA LYS A 90 5.27 -13.49 -8.18
C LYS A 90 5.26 -12.14 -8.89
N ILE A 91 5.21 -12.13 -10.23
CA ILE A 91 5.19 -10.89 -11.03
C ILE A 91 3.96 -10.05 -10.67
N THR A 92 2.79 -10.68 -10.53
CA THR A 92 1.56 -9.99 -10.12
C THR A 92 1.70 -9.33 -8.75
N LEU A 93 2.36 -10.00 -7.80
CA LEU A 93 2.64 -9.46 -6.47
C LEU A 93 3.68 -8.33 -6.53
N GLU A 94 4.71 -8.43 -7.37
CA GLU A 94 5.71 -7.37 -7.59
C GLU A 94 5.06 -6.11 -8.17
N ASP A 95 4.16 -6.25 -9.14
CA ASP A 95 3.39 -5.13 -9.70
C ASP A 95 2.47 -4.48 -8.66
N HIS A 96 1.90 -5.28 -7.76
CA HIS A 96 1.10 -4.73 -6.66
C HIS A 96 1.97 -4.01 -5.62
N LEU A 97 3.12 -4.60 -5.27
CA LEU A 97 4.10 -4.02 -4.35
C LEU A 97 4.60 -2.67 -4.87
N LYS A 98 4.92 -2.57 -6.16
CA LYS A 98 5.34 -1.31 -6.79
C LYS A 98 4.29 -0.20 -6.61
N ARG A 99 3.00 -0.51 -6.89
CA ARG A 99 1.89 0.44 -6.69
C ARG A 99 1.73 0.85 -5.23
N LEU A 100 1.97 -0.05 -4.28
CA LEU A 100 1.96 0.28 -2.86
C LEU A 100 3.13 1.19 -2.45
N MET A 101 4.32 0.98 -3.02
CA MET A 101 5.47 1.86 -2.77
C MET A 101 5.22 3.28 -3.30
N GLU A 102 4.65 3.40 -4.51
CA GLU A 102 4.22 4.70 -5.07
C GLU A 102 3.17 5.37 -4.17
N LYS A 103 2.23 4.59 -3.62
CA LYS A 103 1.25 5.09 -2.65
C LYS A 103 1.92 5.54 -1.34
N GLU A 104 2.87 4.76 -0.81
CA GLU A 104 3.59 5.10 0.43
C GLU A 104 4.31 6.43 0.32
N GLU A 105 4.99 6.65 -0.80
CA GLU A 105 5.66 7.91 -1.10
C GLU A 105 4.68 9.08 -1.11
N GLY A 106 3.54 8.95 -1.81
CA GLY A 106 2.53 10.00 -1.83
C GLY A 106 1.94 10.33 -0.45
N VAL A 107 1.68 9.30 0.38
CA VAL A 107 1.16 9.48 1.75
C VAL A 107 2.23 10.06 2.67
N ARG A 108 3.50 9.66 2.52
CA ARG A 108 4.63 10.23 3.25
C ARG A 108 4.81 11.71 2.94
N ASP A 109 4.81 12.07 1.66
CA ASP A 109 4.93 13.46 1.23
C ASP A 109 3.76 14.32 1.75
N GLN A 110 2.54 13.75 1.79
CA GLN A 110 1.38 14.41 2.39
C GLN A 110 1.57 14.63 3.89
N TYR A 111 2.05 13.61 4.61
CA TYR A 111 2.32 13.70 6.04
C TYR A 111 3.35 14.80 6.33
N GLU A 112 4.46 14.82 5.58
CA GLU A 112 5.53 15.82 5.71
C GLU A 112 4.99 17.24 5.49
N ARG A 113 4.18 17.46 4.43
CA ARG A 113 3.56 18.77 4.18
C ARG A 113 2.64 19.23 5.31
N LEU A 114 1.84 18.32 5.88
CA LEU A 114 0.94 18.67 6.99
C LEU A 114 1.73 19.02 8.26
N VAL A 115 2.77 18.26 8.58
CA VAL A 115 3.65 18.56 9.71
C VAL A 115 4.34 19.90 9.53
N GLU A 116 4.92 20.17 8.36
CA GLU A 116 5.56 21.46 8.09
C GLU A 116 4.60 22.65 8.17
N ALA A 117 3.36 22.48 7.70
CA ALA A 117 2.34 23.53 7.78
C ALA A 117 1.94 23.80 9.24
N PHE A 118 1.75 22.74 10.03
CA PHE A 118 1.43 22.83 11.45
C PHE A 118 2.55 23.47 12.28
N GLU A 119 3.83 23.20 11.96
CA GLU A 119 4.98 23.80 12.65
C GLU A 119 5.20 25.29 12.34
N ARG A 120 4.59 25.80 11.26
CA ARG A 120 4.68 27.21 10.83
C ARG A 120 3.58 28.09 11.42
N GLU A 121 2.56 27.50 12.04
CA GLU A 121 1.54 28.19 12.85
C GLU A 121 2.10 28.62 14.22
#